data_AF-A0A0B2UME4-F1
#
_entry.id   AF-A0A0B2UME4-F1
#
_cell.length_a   1.000
_cell.length_b   1.000
_cell.length_c   1.000
_cell.angle_alpha   90.00
_cell.angle_beta   90.00
_cell.angle_gamma   90.00
#
_symmetry.space_group_name_H-M   'P 1'
#
loop_
_entity.id
_entity.type
_entity.pdbx_description
1 polymer ?
#
loop_
_entity_poly.entity_id
_entity_poly.type
_entity_poly.pdbx_seq_one_letter_code
_entity_poly.pdbx_strand_id
1 'polypeptide(L)'
;MLEFVKEGSVIHSEPLQSIDSLTLESYEELARESKNMLLCILMCGVRKHVYLARSIVTMRYFVANGIRVYKLRDPLTRVEVDEILYFEVDENPLYLRRDNASILNTIWNGDVHNETIDENCSVLDSSIESVTVKAVYIGNEVDLLCNKEMQKKVLGISVKNYVQRSVLYKIAKTCMIFSLMFVLLMCFFYAMMMIIVRFGGMKK
;
A
#
# COMPACT_ATOMS: atom_id res chain seq x y z
N MET A 1 -14.44 -14.41 -11.71
CA MET A 1 -13.08 -14.80 -12.16
C MET A 1 -12.28 -13.54 -12.38
N LEU A 2 -10.98 -13.52 -12.09
CA LEU A 2 -10.13 -12.37 -12.35
C LEU A 2 -9.28 -12.64 -13.59
N GLU A 3 -9.28 -11.69 -14.53
CA GLU A 3 -8.50 -11.75 -15.77
C GLU A 3 -7.41 -10.69 -15.77
N PHE A 4 -6.18 -11.11 -16.04
CA PHE A 4 -5.02 -10.23 -16.14
C PHE A 4 -4.77 -9.90 -17.61
N VAL A 5 -4.91 -8.63 -17.96
CA VAL A 5 -4.82 -8.15 -19.34
C VAL A 5 -3.52 -7.38 -19.52
N LYS A 6 -2.71 -7.79 -20.50
CA LYS A 6 -1.50 -7.08 -20.95
C LYS A 6 -1.60 -6.88 -22.46
N GLU A 7 -1.44 -5.63 -22.91
CA GLU A 7 -1.47 -5.27 -24.34
C GLU A 7 -2.77 -5.72 -25.04
N GLY A 8 -3.90 -5.66 -24.33
CA GLY A 8 -5.21 -6.08 -24.85
C GLY A 8 -5.46 -7.60 -24.88
N SER A 9 -4.49 -8.41 -24.44
CA SER A 9 -4.61 -9.87 -24.37
C SER A 9 -4.66 -10.38 -22.93
N VAL A 10 -5.45 -11.44 -22.67
CA VAL A 10 -5.51 -12.08 -21.35
C VAL A 10 -4.31 -13.00 -21.19
N ILE A 11 -3.41 -12.69 -20.26
CA ILE A 11 -2.17 -13.43 -20.02
C ILE A 11 -2.28 -14.47 -18.91
N HIS A 12 -3.29 -14.33 -18.05
CA HIS A 12 -3.55 -15.19 -16.91
C HIS A 12 -4.98 -14.95 -16.40
N SER A 13 -5.60 -16.00 -15.87
CA SER A 13 -6.91 -15.88 -15.23
C SER A 13 -6.93 -16.77 -13.99
N GLU A 14 -7.51 -16.26 -12.91
CA GLU A 14 -7.51 -16.96 -11.64
C GLU A 14 -8.83 -16.75 -10.87
N PRO A 15 -9.32 -17.74 -10.09
CA PRO A 15 -10.42 -17.52 -9.17
C PRO A 15 -10.10 -16.42 -8.15
N LEU A 16 -11.10 -15.59 -7.81
CA LEU A 16 -10.92 -14.50 -6.84
C LEU A 16 -10.50 -15.00 -5.44
N GLN A 17 -10.89 -16.24 -5.10
CA GLN A 17 -10.64 -16.87 -3.81
C GLN A 17 -9.20 -17.36 -3.64
N SER A 18 -8.46 -17.55 -4.74
CA SER A 18 -7.06 -18.01 -4.68
C SER A 18 -6.04 -16.88 -4.77
N ILE A 19 -6.52 -15.63 -4.91
CA ILE A 19 -5.69 -14.42 -4.86
C ILE A 19 -5.06 -14.30 -3.47
N ASP A 20 -3.75 -14.03 -3.43
CA ASP A 20 -2.98 -13.77 -2.21
C ASP A 20 -3.17 -14.80 -1.09
N SER A 21 -2.67 -16.02 -1.32
CA SER A 21 -2.63 -17.08 -0.30
C SER A 21 -1.88 -16.76 0.99
N LEU A 22 -1.17 -15.61 1.06
CA LEU A 22 -0.47 -15.17 2.27
C LEU A 22 -1.43 -14.67 3.35
N THR A 23 -2.54 -14.06 2.93
CA THR A 23 -3.52 -13.46 3.81
C THR A 23 -4.84 -14.21 3.69
N LEU A 24 -5.55 -14.40 4.80
CA LEU A 24 -6.93 -14.89 4.79
C LEU A 24 -7.93 -13.83 4.30
N GLU A 25 -7.44 -12.64 3.98
CA GLU A 25 -8.20 -11.40 3.83
C GLU A 25 -8.53 -11.07 2.38
N SER A 26 -7.99 -11.83 1.41
CA SER A 26 -7.94 -11.46 0.00
C SER A 26 -9.30 -11.16 -0.62
N TYR A 27 -10.31 -11.99 -0.31
CA TYR A 27 -11.67 -11.78 -0.80
C TYR A 27 -12.38 -10.60 -0.12
N GLU A 28 -12.22 -10.45 1.20
CA GLU A 28 -12.85 -9.35 1.93
C GLU A 28 -12.23 -7.99 1.59
N GLU A 29 -10.93 -7.98 1.29
CA GLU A 29 -10.21 -6.80 0.86
C GLU A 29 -10.54 -6.42 -0.58
N LEU A 30 -10.63 -7.40 -1.48
CA LEU A 30 -11.27 -7.22 -2.79
C LEU A 30 -12.66 -6.59 -2.62
N ALA A 31 -13.48 -7.07 -1.67
CA ALA A 31 -14.82 -6.54 -1.46
C ALA A 31 -14.90 -5.18 -0.72
N ARG A 32 -13.80 -4.69 -0.13
CA ARG A 32 -13.74 -3.40 0.61
C ARG A 32 -13.01 -2.31 -0.17
N GLU A 33 -11.95 -2.63 -0.89
CA GLU A 33 -11.13 -1.65 -1.63
C GLU A 33 -11.62 -1.53 -3.09
N SER A 34 -12.21 -0.38 -3.42
CA SER A 34 -13.12 -0.27 -4.55
C SER A 34 -12.60 0.43 -5.79
N LYS A 35 -11.43 1.07 -5.74
CA LYS A 35 -11.03 1.97 -6.84
C LYS A 35 -9.59 1.95 -7.29
N ASN A 36 -8.68 1.31 -6.56
CA ASN A 36 -7.25 1.29 -6.90
C ASN A 36 -6.57 0.02 -6.37
N MET A 37 -7.26 -1.12 -6.46
CA MET A 37 -6.66 -2.35 -5.98
C MET A 37 -5.52 -2.75 -6.90
N LEU A 38 -4.33 -2.90 -6.32
CA LEU A 38 -3.12 -3.27 -7.04
C LEU A 38 -2.77 -4.73 -6.75
N LEU A 39 -2.65 -5.48 -7.83
CA LEU A 39 -2.26 -6.88 -7.82
C LEU A 39 -0.89 -7.03 -8.49
N CYS A 40 -0.23 -8.14 -8.21
CA CYS A 40 0.96 -8.53 -8.92
C CYS A 40 0.99 -10.02 -9.20
N ILE A 41 1.61 -10.38 -10.33
CA ILE A 41 1.93 -11.75 -10.67
C ILE A 41 3.43 -11.93 -10.47
N LEU A 42 3.81 -12.86 -9.59
CA LEU A 42 5.18 -13.35 -9.49
C LEU A 42 5.39 -14.43 -10.55
N MET A 43 6.35 -14.22 -11.43
CA MET A 43 6.80 -15.19 -12.42
C MET A 43 7.92 -16.02 -11.79
N CYS A 44 7.69 -17.33 -11.61
CA CYS A 44 8.64 -18.27 -11.02
C CYS A 44 8.89 -19.40 -12.02
N GLY A 45 9.83 -19.19 -12.95
CA GLY A 45 10.00 -20.03 -14.13
C GLY A 45 8.72 -20.10 -14.97
N VAL A 46 8.12 -21.30 -15.04
CA VAL A 46 6.87 -21.53 -15.79
C VAL A 46 5.60 -21.24 -14.97
N ARG A 47 5.72 -21.02 -13.66
CA ARG A 47 4.57 -20.83 -12.76
C ARG A 47 4.29 -19.35 -12.55
N LYS A 48 3.01 -19.04 -12.39
CA LYS A 48 2.48 -17.70 -12.11
C LYS A 48 1.74 -17.75 -10.79
N HIS A 49 2.03 -16.82 -9.91
CA HIS A 49 1.39 -16.74 -8.60
C HIS A 49 0.89 -15.32 -8.37
N VAL A 50 -0.40 -15.18 -8.07
CA VAL A 50 -1.06 -13.87 -7.88
C VAL A 50 -1.06 -13.48 -6.41
N TYR A 51 -0.65 -12.25 -6.14
CA TYR A 51 -0.65 -11.67 -4.80
C TYR A 51 -1.10 -10.21 -4.83
N LEU A 52 -1.48 -9.68 -3.66
CA LEU A 52 -1.64 -8.25 -3.49
C LEU A 52 -0.29 -7.57 -3.65
N ALA A 53 -0.24 -6.48 -4.41
CA ALA A 53 1.01 -5.75 -4.65
C ALA A 53 1.63 -5.27 -3.33
N ARG A 54 0.81 -4.81 -2.37
CA ARG A 54 1.26 -4.35 -1.04
C ARG A 54 1.99 -5.43 -0.22
N SER A 55 1.52 -6.69 -0.31
CA SER A 55 2.10 -7.83 0.38
C SER A 55 3.52 -8.09 -0.14
N ILE A 56 3.66 -8.10 -1.47
CA ILE A 56 4.94 -8.29 -2.14
C ILE A 56 5.87 -7.10 -1.94
N VAL A 57 5.34 -5.87 -1.94
CA VAL A 57 6.14 -4.67 -1.73
C VAL A 57 6.84 -4.72 -0.38
N THR A 58 6.15 -5.17 0.67
CA THR A 58 6.71 -5.27 2.02
C THR A 58 7.82 -6.33 2.11
N MET A 59 7.75 -7.38 1.30
CA MET A 59 8.76 -8.45 1.27
C MET A 59 9.94 -8.14 0.34
N ARG A 60 9.69 -7.48 -0.80
CA ARG A 60 10.66 -7.23 -1.87
C ARG A 60 11.42 -5.92 -1.66
N TYR A 61 10.75 -4.89 -1.14
CA TYR A 61 11.29 -3.54 -1.07
C TYR A 61 11.39 -3.04 0.36
N PHE A 62 12.57 -2.54 0.73
CA PHE A 62 12.70 -1.71 1.93
C PHE A 62 12.80 -0.25 1.51
N VAL A 63 11.89 0.57 2.01
CA VAL A 63 11.79 1.99 1.67
C VAL A 63 12.27 2.81 2.87
N ALA A 64 13.59 2.82 3.10
CA ALA A 64 14.20 3.81 4.00
C ALA A 64 15.39 4.45 3.31
N ASN A 65 15.26 5.76 3.05
CA ASN A 65 16.22 6.61 2.34
C ASN A 65 16.51 6.26 0.87
N GLY A 66 15.77 5.32 0.29
CA GLY A 66 15.85 4.86 -1.10
C GLY A 66 15.07 3.55 -1.26
N ILE A 67 14.86 3.10 -2.51
CA ILE A 67 14.27 1.78 -2.78
C ILE A 67 15.40 0.75 -2.75
N ARG A 68 15.36 -0.18 -1.81
CA ARG A 68 16.25 -1.35 -1.79
C ARG A 68 15.49 -2.57 -2.25
N VAL A 69 16.03 -3.27 -3.25
CA VAL A 69 15.43 -4.46 -3.84
C VAL A 69 16.13 -5.70 -3.28
N TYR A 70 15.38 -6.60 -2.64
CA TYR A 70 15.92 -7.85 -2.11
C TYR A 70 15.53 -9.02 -2.98
N LYS A 71 16.39 -10.03 -3.07
CA LYS A 71 16.03 -11.29 -3.73
C LYS A 71 14.78 -11.90 -3.08
N LEU A 72 13.76 -12.17 -3.89
CA LEU A 72 12.47 -12.66 -3.44
C LEU A 72 12.32 -14.11 -3.86
N ARG A 73 11.81 -14.92 -2.93
CA ARG A 73 11.33 -16.27 -3.22
C ARG A 73 9.84 -16.27 -3.01
N ASP A 74 9.13 -16.97 -3.90
CA ASP A 74 7.70 -17.16 -3.80
C ASP A 74 7.34 -17.75 -2.43
N PRO A 75 6.40 -17.14 -1.69
CA PRO A 75 6.09 -17.59 -0.34
C PRO A 75 5.54 -19.01 -0.26
N LEU A 76 4.74 -19.43 -1.26
CA LEU A 76 4.13 -20.75 -1.33
C LEU A 76 5.14 -21.82 -1.73
N THR A 77 5.79 -21.64 -2.88
CA THR A 77 6.61 -22.66 -3.54
C THR A 77 8.08 -22.58 -3.16
N ARG A 78 8.52 -21.48 -2.54
CA ARG A 78 9.92 -21.17 -2.19
C ARG A 78 10.87 -21.09 -3.40
N VAL A 79 10.32 -21.05 -4.61
CA VAL A 79 11.07 -20.88 -5.85
C VAL A 79 11.50 -19.41 -6.00
N GLU A 80 12.62 -19.17 -6.65
CA GLU A 80 13.07 -17.81 -6.94
C GLU A 80 12.12 -17.10 -7.91
N VAL A 81 11.86 -15.82 -7.64
CA VAL A 81 11.04 -14.97 -8.50
C VAL A 81 11.94 -14.35 -9.57
N ASP A 82 11.62 -14.61 -10.83
CA ASP A 82 12.35 -14.09 -11.98
C ASP A 82 11.87 -12.68 -12.37
N GLU A 83 10.55 -12.49 -12.41
CA GLU A 83 9.92 -11.22 -12.79
C GLU A 83 8.66 -10.96 -11.96
N ILE A 84 8.36 -9.68 -11.75
CA ILE A 84 7.12 -9.23 -11.11
C ILE A 84 6.38 -8.31 -12.08
N LEU A 85 5.12 -8.66 -12.36
CA LEU A 85 4.22 -7.89 -13.20
C LEU A 85 3.13 -7.26 -12.32
N TYR A 86 2.89 -5.96 -12.46
CA TYR A 86 1.91 -5.23 -11.68
C TYR A 86 0.66 -4.91 -12.49
N PHE A 87 -0.51 -4.99 -11.83
CA PHE A 87 -1.81 -4.77 -12.44
C PHE A 87 -2.70 -3.91 -11.54
N GLU A 88 -3.53 -3.10 -12.16
CA GLU A 88 -4.56 -2.27 -11.52
C GLU A 88 -5.94 -2.79 -11.91
N VAL A 89 -6.81 -2.99 -10.93
CA VAL A 89 -8.19 -3.44 -11.19
C VAL A 89 -9.00 -2.23 -11.67
N ASP A 90 -9.48 -2.29 -12.91
CA ASP A 90 -10.08 -1.16 -13.64
C ASP A 90 -11.42 -0.74 -13.01
N GLU A 91 -12.28 -1.70 -12.72
CA GLU A 91 -13.50 -1.53 -11.92
C GLU A 91 -13.82 -2.84 -11.19
N ASN A 92 -14.12 -2.75 -9.90
CA ASN A 92 -14.52 -3.92 -9.13
C ASN A 92 -16.05 -4.07 -9.13
N PRO A 93 -16.64 -4.95 -9.96
CA PRO A 93 -18.10 -5.17 -9.98
C PRO A 93 -18.65 -5.69 -8.64
N LEU A 94 -17.82 -6.27 -7.77
CA LEU A 94 -18.24 -6.67 -6.42
C LEU A 94 -18.56 -5.46 -5.53
N TYR A 95 -17.89 -4.33 -5.75
CA TYR A 95 -18.15 -3.10 -5.02
C TYR A 95 -19.49 -2.47 -5.43
N LEU A 96 -19.76 -2.40 -6.75
CA LEU A 96 -21.04 -1.89 -7.27
C LEU A 96 -22.24 -2.67 -6.71
N ARG A 97 -22.07 -3.97 -6.47
CA ARG A 97 -23.13 -4.82 -5.89
C ARG A 97 -23.40 -4.48 -4.41
N ARG A 98 -22.40 -4.03 -3.64
CA ARG A 98 -22.55 -3.68 -2.21
C ARG A 98 -23.27 -2.36 -2.03
N ASP A 99 -22.97 -1.37 -2.86
CA ASP A 99 -23.66 -0.08 -2.85
C ASP A 99 -25.11 -0.25 -3.30
N ASN A 100 -25.38 -1.10 -4.30
CA ASN A 100 -26.74 -1.41 -4.70
C ASN A 100 -27.50 -2.24 -3.65
N ALA A 101 -26.83 -3.18 -2.94
CA ALA A 101 -27.45 -3.95 -1.87
C ALA A 101 -27.74 -3.11 -0.61
N SER A 102 -26.90 -2.10 -0.29
CA SER A 102 -27.17 -1.17 0.79
C SER A 102 -28.31 -0.21 0.44
N ILE A 103 -28.40 0.25 -0.81
CA ILE A 103 -29.55 1.03 -1.33
C ILE A 103 -30.83 0.19 -1.29
N LEU A 104 -30.81 -1.07 -1.74
CA LEU A 104 -31.95 -1.99 -1.68
C LEU A 104 -32.41 -2.27 -0.24
N ASN A 105 -31.48 -2.45 0.71
CA ASN A 105 -31.84 -2.62 2.12
C ASN A 105 -32.37 -1.33 2.75
N THR A 106 -31.98 -0.16 2.25
CA THR A 106 -32.52 1.14 2.69
C THR A 106 -33.93 1.37 2.13
N ILE A 107 -34.21 0.87 0.91
CA ILE A 107 -35.55 0.86 0.31
C ILE A 107 -36.47 -0.15 1.03
N TRP A 108 -35.94 -1.31 1.44
CA TRP A 108 -36.73 -2.34 2.14
C TRP A 108 -37.03 -1.98 3.60
N ASN A 109 -36.15 -1.23 4.27
CA ASN A 109 -36.31 -0.82 5.67
C ASN A 109 -36.94 0.58 5.84
N GLY A 110 -37.38 1.23 4.75
CA GLY A 110 -38.09 2.50 4.76
C GLY A 110 -39.59 2.31 4.51
N ASP A 111 -40.37 2.42 5.57
CA ASP A 111 -41.83 2.59 5.61
C ASP A 111 -42.70 1.70 4.72
N VAL A 112 -43.16 0.62 5.34
CA VAL A 112 -44.45 -0.01 5.01
C VAL A 112 -45.57 1.00 5.29
N HIS A 113 -45.90 1.80 4.29
CA HIS A 113 -47.28 2.24 4.11
C HIS A 113 -47.82 1.69 2.80
N ASN A 114 -48.60 0.62 2.96
CA ASN A 114 -49.71 0.16 2.14
C ASN A 114 -49.85 0.84 0.78
N GLU A 115 -49.53 0.12 -0.29
CA GLU A 115 -50.39 0.09 -1.46
C GLU A 115 -50.19 -1.23 -2.21
N THR A 116 -51.30 -1.94 -2.36
CA THR A 116 -51.48 -3.21 -3.07
C THR A 116 -51.16 -3.07 -4.55
N ILE A 117 -50.12 -3.74 -5.07
CA ILE A 117 -49.94 -3.95 -6.52
C ILE A 117 -49.32 -5.34 -6.77
N ASP A 118 -50.16 -6.17 -7.39
CA ASP A 118 -49.94 -7.32 -8.28
C ASP A 118 -48.77 -8.30 -8.09
N GLU A 119 -49.19 -9.54 -7.85
CA GLU A 119 -48.51 -10.79 -8.19
C GLU A 119 -48.16 -10.83 -9.69
N ASN A 120 -47.00 -10.28 -10.05
CA ASN A 120 -46.29 -10.65 -11.27
C ASN A 120 -44.80 -10.33 -11.10
N CYS A 121 -44.17 -10.95 -10.11
CA CYS A 121 -42.72 -11.09 -10.10
C CYS A 121 -42.39 -12.34 -10.92
N SER A 122 -42.44 -12.18 -12.24
CA SER A 122 -41.83 -13.14 -13.15
C SER A 122 -40.39 -13.35 -12.71
N VAL A 123 -40.09 -14.62 -12.44
CA VAL A 123 -38.77 -15.22 -12.34
C VAL A 123 -37.78 -14.41 -13.17
N LEU A 124 -37.04 -13.52 -12.49
CA LEU A 124 -35.85 -12.94 -13.05
C LEU A 124 -34.84 -14.09 -13.01
N ASP A 125 -34.85 -14.87 -14.09
CA ASP A 125 -33.73 -15.71 -14.51
C ASP A 125 -32.51 -14.81 -14.60
N SER A 126 -31.89 -14.58 -13.44
CA SER A 126 -30.54 -14.07 -13.38
C SER A 126 -29.66 -15.23 -13.78
N SER A 127 -29.42 -15.34 -15.09
CA SER A 127 -28.15 -15.82 -15.58
C SER A 127 -27.08 -15.11 -14.75
N ILE A 128 -26.53 -15.82 -13.78
CA ILE A 128 -25.33 -15.39 -13.06
C ILE A 128 -24.24 -15.43 -14.12
N GLU A 129 -24.18 -14.40 -14.96
CA GLU A 129 -22.99 -14.09 -15.74
C GLU A 129 -21.86 -14.08 -14.72
N SER A 130 -20.95 -15.04 -14.88
CA SER A 130 -19.81 -15.19 -14.00
C SER A 130 -19.07 -13.87 -13.98
N VAL A 131 -19.20 -13.13 -12.88
CA VAL A 131 -18.63 -11.79 -12.76
C VAL A 131 -17.13 -11.86 -13.04
N THR A 132 -16.73 -11.38 -14.21
CA THR A 132 -15.34 -11.29 -14.66
C THR A 132 -14.81 -9.92 -14.32
N VAL A 133 -13.81 -9.88 -13.45
CA VAL A 133 -13.09 -8.68 -13.06
C VAL A 133 -11.83 -8.59 -13.92
N LYS A 134 -11.51 -7.41 -14.45
CA LYS A 134 -10.31 -7.20 -15.25
C LYS A 134 -9.26 -6.42 -14.48
N ALA A 135 -8.03 -6.94 -14.48
CA ALA A 135 -6.84 -6.28 -13.96
C ALA A 135 -5.94 -5.90 -15.15
N VAL A 136 -5.71 -4.61 -15.33
CA VAL A 136 -4.95 -4.05 -16.45
C VAL A 136 -3.49 -3.90 -16.06
N TYR A 137 -2.60 -4.34 -16.93
CA TYR A 137 -1.16 -4.22 -16.74
C TYR A 137 -0.73 -2.75 -16.63
N ILE A 138 0.02 -2.41 -15.58
CA ILE A 138 0.53 -1.06 -15.35
C ILE A 138 2.06 -0.95 -15.46
N GLY A 139 2.78 -2.07 -15.38
CA GLY A 139 4.24 -2.10 -15.48
C GLY A 139 4.87 -3.31 -14.80
N ASN A 140 6.18 -3.48 -14.99
CA ASN A 140 6.97 -4.51 -14.34
C ASN A 140 7.88 -3.92 -13.24
N GLU A 141 8.77 -4.75 -12.67
CA GLU A 141 9.73 -4.30 -11.65
C GLU A 141 10.67 -3.19 -12.17
N VAL A 142 11.09 -3.24 -13.44
CA VAL A 142 11.96 -2.20 -14.01
C VAL A 142 11.20 -0.88 -14.12
N ASP A 143 9.96 -0.93 -14.61
CA ASP A 143 9.07 0.24 -14.69
C ASP A 143 8.84 0.83 -13.31
N LEU A 144 8.65 0.00 -12.28
CA LEU A 144 8.50 0.44 -10.90
C LEU A 144 9.74 1.18 -10.39
N LEU A 145 10.94 0.76 -10.76
CA LEU A 145 12.18 1.40 -10.32
C LEU A 145 12.50 2.70 -11.07
N CYS A 146 12.04 2.83 -12.32
CA CYS A 146 12.32 3.97 -13.17
C CYS A 146 11.22 5.04 -13.18
N ASN A 147 9.94 4.66 -13.02
CA ASN A 147 8.79 5.55 -13.15
C ASN A 147 8.26 6.03 -11.79
N LYS A 148 8.36 7.35 -11.54
CA LYS A 148 7.88 7.99 -10.30
C LYS A 148 6.38 7.86 -10.08
N GLU A 149 5.58 7.84 -11.13
CA GLU A 149 4.12 7.70 -11.01
C GLU A 149 3.76 6.29 -10.54
N MET A 150 4.45 5.29 -11.09
CA MET A 150 4.28 3.90 -10.68
C MET A 150 4.76 3.67 -9.25
N GLN A 151 5.89 4.26 -8.84
CA GLN A 151 6.34 4.24 -7.44
C GLN A 151 5.31 4.82 -6.48
N LYS A 152 4.70 5.95 -6.87
CA LYS A 152 3.65 6.58 -6.05
C LYS A 152 2.43 5.68 -5.93
N LYS A 153 2.01 5.02 -7.01
CA LYS A 153 0.88 4.10 -7.02
C LYS A 153 1.16 2.82 -6.21
N VAL A 154 2.22 2.09 -6.54
CA VAL A 154 2.51 0.74 -6.00
C VAL A 154 3.18 0.78 -4.63
N LEU A 155 4.15 1.66 -4.40
CA LEU A 155 4.88 1.73 -3.12
C LEU A 155 4.18 2.65 -2.11
N GLY A 156 3.11 3.35 -2.51
CA GLY A 156 2.45 4.34 -1.67
C GLY A 156 3.37 5.49 -1.23
N ILE A 157 4.48 5.72 -1.94
CA ILE A 157 5.44 6.78 -1.61
C ILE A 157 4.80 8.13 -1.98
N SER A 158 4.04 8.68 -1.05
CA SER A 158 3.80 10.11 -1.03
C SER A 158 5.08 10.78 -0.58
N VAL A 159 5.84 11.31 -1.54
CA VAL A 159 7.10 12.05 -1.34
C VAL A 159 6.97 13.11 -0.22
N LYS A 160 5.74 13.59 0.05
CA LYS A 160 5.44 14.57 1.10
C LYS A 160 5.84 14.10 2.51
N ASN A 161 5.52 12.86 2.90
CA ASN A 161 5.75 12.41 4.29
C ASN A 161 7.23 12.14 4.58
N TYR A 162 7.98 11.72 3.56
CA TYR A 162 9.42 11.45 3.67
C TYR A 162 10.25 12.73 3.71
N VAL A 163 9.94 13.71 2.84
CA VAL A 163 10.61 15.02 2.88
C VAL A 163 10.35 15.69 4.23
N GLN A 164 9.11 15.64 4.73
CA GLN A 164 8.78 16.24 6.02
C GLN A 164 9.49 15.56 7.20
N ARG A 165 9.55 14.23 7.25
CA ARG A 165 10.30 13.49 8.30
C ARG A 165 11.80 13.71 8.22
N SER A 166 12.40 13.68 7.02
CA SER A 166 13.84 13.88 6.86
C SER A 166 14.27 15.32 7.19
N VAL A 167 13.45 16.31 6.86
CA VAL A 167 13.65 17.71 7.26
C VAL A 167 13.53 17.87 8.77
N LEU A 168 12.50 17.28 9.39
CA LEU A 168 12.30 17.33 10.84
C LEU A 168 13.49 16.71 11.60
N TYR A 169 14.01 15.57 11.12
CA TYR A 169 15.18 14.92 11.70
C TYR A 169 16.44 15.80 11.60
N LYS A 170 16.67 16.44 10.45
CA LYS A 170 17.80 17.37 10.28
C LYS A 170 17.70 18.56 11.23
N ILE A 171 16.50 19.14 11.39
CA ILE A 171 16.27 20.25 12.33
C ILE A 171 16.55 19.78 13.77
N ALA A 172 15.99 18.64 14.18
CA ALA A 172 16.19 18.09 15.53
C ALA A 172 17.67 17.81 15.83
N LYS A 173 18.41 17.25 14.87
CA LYS A 173 19.86 17.01 15.00
C LYS A 173 20.63 18.32 15.19
N THR A 174 20.33 19.35 14.40
CA THR A 174 20.99 20.66 14.52
C THR A 174 20.68 21.30 15.88
N CYS A 175 19.43 21.24 16.36
CA CYS A 175 19.06 21.73 17.68
C CYS A 175 19.83 21.02 18.79
N MET A 176 19.96 19.69 18.75
CA MET A 176 20.73 18.92 19.74
C MET A 176 22.21 19.33 19.77
N ILE A 177 22.83 19.52 18.61
CA ILE A 177 24.22 19.98 18.52
C ILE A 177 24.36 21.38 19.14
N PHE A 178 23.41 22.28 18.86
CA PHE A 178 23.44 23.63 19.40
C PHE A 178 23.27 23.65 20.93
N SER A 179 22.33 22.85 21.46
CA SER A 179 22.15 22.69 22.91
C SER A 179 23.42 22.14 23.58
N LEU A 180 24.08 21.16 22.96
CA LEU A 180 25.34 20.61 23.46
C LEU A 180 26.46 21.67 23.50
N MET A 181 26.62 22.43 22.41
CA MET A 181 27.61 23.52 22.34
C MET A 181 27.36 24.58 23.40
N PHE A 182 26.10 24.93 23.65
CA PHE A 182 25.73 25.90 24.68
C PHE A 182 26.10 25.41 26.09
N VAL A 183 25.82 24.14 26.41
CA VAL A 183 26.20 23.56 27.70
C VAL A 183 27.72 23.58 27.89
N LEU A 184 28.49 23.20 26.86
CA LEU A 184 29.95 23.25 26.91
C LEU A 184 30.49 24.66 27.15
N LEU A 185 29.88 25.67 26.51
CA LEU A 185 30.22 27.08 26.70
C LEU A 185 29.97 27.52 28.15
N MET A 186 28.81 27.16 28.71
CA MET A 186 28.47 27.46 30.11
C MET A 186 29.43 26.79 31.09
N CYS A 187 29.80 25.53 30.85
CA CYS A 187 30.81 24.83 31.64
C CYS A 187 32.19 25.52 31.57
N PHE A 188 32.58 25.98 30.38
CA PHE A 188 33.83 26.72 30.19
C PHE A 188 33.84 28.04 30.97
N PHE A 189 32.77 28.84 30.88
CA PHE A 189 32.66 30.08 31.66
C PHE A 189 32.65 29.83 33.17
N TYR A 190 31.96 28.78 33.61
CA TYR A 190 31.96 28.39 35.02
C TYR A 190 33.38 28.02 35.51
N ALA A 191 34.12 27.22 34.74
CA ALA A 191 35.50 26.87 35.06
C ALA A 191 36.42 28.11 35.09
N MET A 192 36.28 29.02 34.13
CA MET A 192 37.01 30.29 34.10
C MET A 192 36.73 31.15 35.35
N MET A 193 35.46 31.29 35.73
CA MET A 193 35.07 32.02 36.94
C MET A 193 35.66 31.38 38.21
N MET A 194 35.63 30.05 38.31
CA MET A 194 36.24 29.32 39.43
C MET A 194 37.76 29.55 39.52
N ILE A 195 38.45 29.56 38.38
CA ILE A 195 39.88 29.88 38.31
C ILE A 195 40.12 31.33 38.78
N ILE A 196 39.36 32.29 38.26
CA ILE A 196 39.50 33.71 38.62
C ILE A 196 39.27 33.93 40.12
N VAL A 197 38.25 33.32 40.72
CA VAL A 197 37.99 33.43 42.16
C VAL A 197 39.15 32.83 42.98
N ARG A 198 39.66 31.66 42.57
CA ARG A 198 40.74 30.96 43.28
C ARG A 198 42.07 31.73 43.24
N PHE A 199 42.42 32.33 42.10
CA PHE A 199 43.67 33.08 41.96
C PHE A 199 43.54 34.57 42.33
N GLY A 200 42.36 35.17 42.17
CA GLY A 200 42.08 36.55 42.56
C GLY A 200 41.99 36.76 44.08
N GLY A 201 41.58 35.73 44.83
CA GLY A 201 41.53 35.76 46.30
C GLY A 201 42.89 35.67 47.01
N MET A 202 43.98 35.34 46.30
CA MET A 202 45.32 35.22 46.88
C MET A 202 46.08 36.56 47.04
N LYS A 203 45.47 37.69 46.64
CA LYS A 203 46.09 39.04 46.73
C LYS A 203 45.60 39.88 47.92
N LYS A 204 45.10 39.27 48.98
CA LYS A 204 44.78 39.97 50.24
C LYS A 204 45.59 39.43 51.39
#